data_AF-A0AAJ1D3S4-F1
#
_entry.id   AF-A0AAJ1D3S4-F1
#
_cell.length_a   1.000
_cell.length_b   1.000
_cell.length_c   1.000
_cell.angle_alpha   90.00
_cell.angle_beta   90.00
_cell.angle_gamma   90.00
#
_symmetry.space_group_name_H-M   'P 1'
#
loop_
_entity.id
_entity.type
_entity.pdbx_description
1 polymer ?
#
loop_
_entity_poly.entity_id
_entity_poly.type
_entity_poly.pdbx_seq_one_letter_code
_entity_poly.pdbx_strand_id
1 'polypeptide(L)'
;RINTNRTKRKIDKKCRIGRTYEDYKDFIDNHPDIPIVQMDSVEGTKGGKVLLTIHFVNCSLMLAYIRERNTAQSVIDIFNDLYVKLGHNDFKRLFPVILTDNGQEFSGPKQIEETTDGIIRTKVFFCEPMASWSKGSCEVNHELLRRVIPKHQSINHLDQEKTNLMMSHINSYKRGKLGNNTPYEIFERMYGVSILNKLGITFISPDEVVLRPSLVK
;
A
#
# COMPACT_ATOMS: atom_id res chain seq x y z
N ARG A 1 -37.08 11.72 -15.58
CA ARG A 1 -35.98 11.99 -14.62
C ARG A 1 -35.63 10.67 -13.94
N ILE A 2 -34.54 10.02 -14.35
CA ILE A 2 -34.12 8.73 -13.78
C ILE A 2 -33.37 9.01 -12.47
N ASN A 3 -34.00 8.65 -11.36
CA ASN A 3 -33.47 8.83 -10.02
C ASN A 3 -32.44 7.72 -9.73
N THR A 4 -31.16 7.97 -10.00
CA THR A 4 -30.07 7.04 -9.66
C THR A 4 -29.66 7.24 -8.20
N ASN A 5 -30.50 6.79 -7.28
CA ASN A 5 -30.08 6.56 -5.89
C ASN A 5 -29.03 5.44 -5.89
N ARG A 6 -27.75 5.79 -6.10
CA ARG A 6 -26.61 4.96 -5.72
C ARG A 6 -26.64 4.83 -4.21
N THR A 7 -27.31 3.79 -3.72
CA THR A 7 -27.20 3.31 -2.36
C THR A 7 -25.72 3.13 -2.04
N LYS A 8 -25.17 3.99 -1.17
CA LYS A 8 -23.92 3.73 -0.46
C LYS A 8 -24.10 2.34 0.17
N ARG A 9 -23.52 1.29 -0.42
CA ARG A 9 -23.50 -0.04 0.21
C ARG A 9 -22.85 0.17 1.58
N LYS A 10 -23.64 0.02 2.66
CA LYS A 10 -23.11 0.04 4.02
C LYS A 10 -22.12 -1.13 4.10
N ILE A 11 -20.86 -0.84 4.43
CA ILE A 11 -19.87 -1.87 4.72
C ILE A 11 -20.45 -2.77 5.81
N ASP A 12 -20.42 -4.09 5.59
CA ASP A 12 -20.80 -5.04 6.62
C ASP A 12 -19.81 -4.88 7.79
N LYS A 13 -20.28 -4.30 8.90
CA LYS A 13 -19.44 -4.06 10.09
C LYS A 13 -18.84 -5.34 10.64
N LYS A 14 -19.38 -6.51 10.29
CA LYS A 14 -18.86 -7.83 10.69
C LYS A 14 -17.44 -8.09 10.23
N CYS A 15 -16.98 -7.49 9.12
CA CYS A 15 -15.60 -7.67 8.65
C CYS A 15 -14.56 -7.16 9.65
N ARG A 16 -14.96 -6.32 10.63
CA ARG A 16 -14.07 -5.73 11.64
C ARG A 16 -14.02 -6.50 12.96
N ILE A 17 -14.86 -7.52 13.13
CA ILE A 17 -14.84 -8.33 14.37
C ILE A 17 -13.47 -9.02 14.46
N GLY A 18 -12.74 -8.78 15.55
CA GLY A 18 -11.37 -9.25 15.77
C GLY A 18 -10.31 -8.55 14.92
N ARG A 19 -10.63 -7.40 14.32
CA ARG A 19 -9.75 -6.59 13.45
C ARG A 19 -9.83 -5.10 13.75
N THR A 20 -10.36 -4.75 14.92
CA THR A 20 -10.45 -3.36 15.36
C THR A 20 -9.08 -2.78 15.67
N TYR A 21 -9.01 -1.47 15.88
CA TYR A 21 -7.78 -0.85 16.31
C TYR A 21 -7.35 -1.29 17.73
N GLU A 22 -8.31 -1.66 18.59
CA GLU A 22 -7.98 -2.24 19.89
C GLU A 22 -7.32 -3.61 19.71
N ASP A 23 -7.89 -4.47 18.87
CA ASP A 23 -7.31 -5.78 18.54
C ASP A 23 -5.89 -5.65 17.96
N TYR A 24 -5.64 -4.58 17.19
CA TYR A 24 -4.32 -4.25 16.68
C TYR A 24 -3.34 -3.87 17.80
N LYS A 25 -3.74 -2.99 18.73
CA LYS A 25 -2.88 -2.59 19.85
C LYS A 25 -2.51 -3.80 20.70
N ASP A 26 -3.50 -4.62 21.06
CA ASP A 26 -3.28 -5.87 21.79
C ASP A 26 -2.32 -6.79 21.04
N PHE A 27 -2.46 -6.90 19.72
CA PHE A 27 -1.57 -7.73 18.92
C PHE A 27 -0.13 -7.21 18.89
N ILE A 28 0.06 -5.90 18.69
CA ILE A 28 1.39 -5.27 18.63
C ILE A 28 2.07 -5.25 20.01
N ASP A 29 1.32 -5.07 21.09
CA ASP A 29 1.87 -5.13 22.46
C ASP A 29 2.47 -6.52 22.76
N ASN A 30 1.93 -7.57 22.16
CA ASN A 30 2.48 -8.92 22.23
C ASN A 30 3.57 -9.22 21.19
N HIS A 31 3.78 -8.35 20.20
CA HIS A 31 4.75 -8.51 19.10
C HIS A 31 5.41 -7.17 18.74
N PRO A 32 6.18 -6.55 19.66
CA PRO A 32 6.61 -5.15 19.54
C PRO A 32 7.49 -4.85 18.32
N ASP A 33 8.26 -5.85 17.86
CA ASP A 33 9.20 -5.70 16.73
C ASP A 33 8.62 -6.16 15.39
N ILE A 34 7.32 -6.50 15.34
CA ILE A 34 6.73 -7.03 14.11
C ILE A 34 6.64 -5.92 13.04
N PRO A 35 7.15 -6.16 11.82
CA PRO A 35 7.04 -5.18 10.75
C PRO A 35 5.58 -4.84 10.42
N ILE A 36 5.23 -3.56 10.47
CA ILE A 36 3.88 -3.11 10.11
C ILE A 36 3.89 -2.63 8.67
N VAL A 37 2.88 -3.06 7.91
CA VAL A 37 2.55 -2.54 6.59
C VAL A 37 1.28 -1.72 6.69
N GLN A 38 1.26 -0.56 6.05
CA GLN A 38 0.06 0.27 5.92
C GLN A 38 -0.45 0.22 4.49
N MET A 39 -1.76 0.16 4.30
CA MET A 39 -2.38 0.28 2.98
C MET A 39 -3.35 1.46 2.91
N ASP A 40 -3.38 2.10 1.74
CA ASP A 40 -4.28 3.23 1.47
C ASP A 40 -4.59 3.31 -0.03
N SER A 41 -5.72 3.93 -0.37
CA SER A 41 -6.13 4.21 -1.75
C SER A 41 -5.86 5.67 -2.13
N VAL A 42 -5.10 5.86 -3.20
CA VAL A 42 -4.87 7.19 -3.79
C VAL A 42 -5.71 7.33 -5.06
N GLU A 43 -6.73 8.19 -5.00
CA GLU A 43 -7.50 8.60 -6.17
C GLU A 43 -6.85 9.78 -6.90
N GLY A 44 -6.88 9.74 -8.24
CA GLY A 44 -6.56 10.88 -9.10
C GLY A 44 -7.79 11.77 -9.29
N THR A 45 -8.70 11.34 -10.17
CA THR A 45 -10.04 11.91 -10.35
C THR A 45 -11.11 10.91 -9.93
N LYS A 46 -12.23 11.43 -9.42
CA LYS A 46 -13.35 10.60 -8.95
C LYS A 46 -13.90 9.73 -10.09
N GLY A 47 -13.94 8.42 -9.87
CA GLY A 47 -14.45 7.45 -10.85
C GLY A 47 -13.46 7.05 -11.95
N GLY A 48 -12.22 7.54 -11.91
CA GLY A 48 -11.12 7.01 -12.72
C GLY A 48 -10.40 5.83 -12.06
N LYS A 49 -9.22 5.49 -12.61
CA LYS A 49 -8.31 4.53 -11.98
C LYS A 49 -7.88 5.04 -10.60
N VAL A 50 -7.54 4.11 -9.72
CA VAL A 50 -7.05 4.38 -8.36
C VAL A 50 -5.77 3.60 -8.11
N LEU A 51 -4.89 4.11 -7.24
CA LEU A 51 -3.73 3.37 -6.78
C LEU A 51 -4.04 2.74 -5.42
N LEU A 52 -3.72 1.46 -5.24
CA LEU A 52 -3.46 0.90 -3.92
C LEU A 52 -2.00 1.19 -3.56
N THR A 53 -1.78 1.97 -2.50
CA THR A 53 -0.45 2.17 -1.94
C THR A 53 -0.21 1.20 -0.80
N ILE A 54 0.99 0.63 -0.74
CA ILE A 54 1.41 -0.31 0.30
C ILE A 54 2.73 0.21 0.88
N HIS A 55 2.70 0.66 2.13
CA HIS A 55 3.80 1.34 2.81
C HIS A 55 4.41 0.46 3.89
N PHE A 56 5.67 0.08 3.72
CA PHE A 56 6.46 -0.64 4.72
C PHE A 56 7.01 0.35 5.75
N VAL A 57 6.44 0.36 6.96
CA VAL A 57 6.72 1.39 7.96
C VAL A 57 8.18 1.40 8.40
N ASN A 58 8.77 0.21 8.56
CA ASN A 58 10.13 0.01 9.06
C ASN A 58 11.24 0.56 8.14
N CYS A 59 11.07 0.51 6.82
CA CYS A 59 12.06 0.97 5.83
C CYS A 59 11.58 2.17 5.01
N SER A 60 10.33 2.59 5.20
CA SER A 60 9.65 3.62 4.44
C SER A 60 9.52 3.38 2.93
N LEU A 61 9.75 2.15 2.46
CA LEU A 61 9.48 1.77 1.07
C LEU A 61 7.97 1.82 0.83
N MET A 62 7.54 2.42 -0.27
CA MET A 62 6.13 2.40 -0.67
C MET A 62 6.01 1.76 -2.05
N LEU A 63 5.05 0.85 -2.20
CA LEU A 63 4.62 0.31 -3.48
C LEU A 63 3.31 0.98 -3.91
N ALA A 64 3.02 0.94 -5.21
CA ALA A 64 1.75 1.37 -5.74
C ALA A 64 1.28 0.39 -6.83
N TYR A 65 0.03 -0.03 -6.75
CA TYR A 65 -0.62 -0.90 -7.72
C TYR A 65 -1.82 -0.21 -8.33
N ILE A 66 -1.86 -0.12 -9.65
CA ILE A 66 -2.96 0.55 -10.34
C ILE A 66 -4.16 -0.37 -10.47
N ARG A 67 -5.35 0.18 -10.19
CA ARG A 67 -6.63 -0.54 -10.21
C ARG A 67 -7.62 0.21 -11.06
N GLU A 68 -8.26 -0.51 -11.99
CA GLU A 68 -9.31 0.04 -12.85
C GLU A 68 -10.58 0.43 -12.08
N ARG A 69 -10.81 -0.19 -10.92
CA ARG A 69 -11.98 0.06 -10.06
C ARG A 69 -11.58 0.02 -8.59
N ASN A 70 -12.12 0.95 -7.80
CA ASN A 70 -11.95 0.95 -6.35
C ASN A 70 -12.92 -0.05 -5.69
N THR A 71 -12.58 -1.34 -5.67
CA THR A 71 -13.40 -2.42 -5.12
C THR A 71 -12.59 -3.33 -4.21
N ALA A 72 -13.25 -4.10 -3.35
CA ALA A 72 -12.57 -5.09 -2.52
C ALA A 72 -11.88 -6.17 -3.34
N GLN A 73 -12.53 -6.63 -4.41
CA GLN A 73 -11.94 -7.65 -5.29
C GLN A 73 -10.61 -7.17 -5.90
N SER A 74 -10.52 -5.91 -6.34
CA SER A 74 -9.28 -5.41 -6.93
C SER A 74 -8.12 -5.30 -5.93
N VAL A 75 -8.39 -5.16 -4.62
CA VAL A 75 -7.35 -5.27 -3.57
C VAL A 75 -6.96 -6.73 -3.35
N ILE A 76 -7.94 -7.63 -3.27
CA ILE A 76 -7.72 -9.07 -3.05
C ILE A 76 -6.86 -9.66 -4.17
N ASP A 77 -7.15 -9.31 -5.42
CA ASP A 77 -6.40 -9.79 -6.59
C ASP A 77 -4.92 -9.39 -6.51
N ILE A 78 -4.61 -8.15 -6.10
CA ILE A 78 -3.23 -7.69 -5.89
C ILE A 78 -2.52 -8.52 -4.81
N PHE A 79 -3.17 -8.79 -3.69
CA PHE A 79 -2.57 -9.60 -2.62
C PHE A 79 -2.38 -11.06 -3.02
N ASN A 80 -3.27 -11.62 -3.85
CA ASN A 80 -3.10 -12.94 -4.44
C ASN A 80 -1.88 -12.98 -5.38
N ASP A 81 -1.76 -12.00 -6.27
CA ASP A 81 -0.62 -11.89 -7.18
C ASP A 81 0.69 -11.72 -6.40
N LEU A 82 0.69 -10.90 -5.35
CA LEU A 82 1.85 -10.71 -4.48
C LEU A 82 2.24 -12.02 -3.78
N TYR A 83 1.26 -12.77 -3.27
CA TYR A 83 1.51 -14.06 -2.62
C TYR A 83 2.14 -15.06 -3.57
N VAL A 84 1.66 -15.14 -4.82
CA VAL A 84 2.23 -16.02 -5.85
C VAL A 84 3.65 -15.57 -6.24
N LYS A 85 3.86 -14.27 -6.49
CA LYS A 85 5.16 -13.72 -6.91
C LYS A 85 6.25 -13.87 -5.84
N LEU A 86 5.90 -13.62 -4.59
CA LEU A 86 6.83 -13.66 -3.47
C LEU A 86 7.06 -15.08 -2.97
N GLY A 87 6.00 -15.90 -2.96
CA GLY A 87 5.96 -17.19 -2.29
C GLY A 87 5.66 -17.06 -0.80
N HIS A 88 5.31 -18.18 -0.16
CA HIS A 88 4.82 -18.23 1.22
C HIS A 88 5.74 -17.52 2.22
N ASN A 89 7.04 -17.87 2.21
CA ASN A 89 8.00 -17.39 3.20
C ASN A 89 8.26 -15.88 3.08
N ASP A 90 8.53 -15.39 1.86
CA ASP A 90 8.79 -13.97 1.62
C ASP A 90 7.54 -13.13 1.88
N PHE A 91 6.36 -13.60 1.47
CA PHE A 91 5.12 -12.87 1.73
C PHE A 91 4.86 -12.72 3.23
N LYS A 92 4.93 -13.80 4.02
CA LYS A 92 4.70 -13.74 5.47
C LYS A 92 5.72 -12.86 6.18
N ARG A 93 6.96 -12.84 5.69
CA ARG A 93 8.04 -11.98 6.22
C ARG A 93 7.79 -10.49 5.94
N LEU A 94 7.23 -10.17 4.77
CA LEU A 94 6.98 -8.79 4.34
C LEU A 94 5.65 -8.23 4.87
N PHE A 95 4.62 -9.07 4.95
CA PHE A 95 3.26 -8.69 5.31
C PHE A 95 2.76 -9.42 6.57
N PRO A 96 3.49 -9.41 7.69
CA PRO A 96 3.00 -10.12 8.88
C PRO A 96 1.74 -9.44 9.45
N VAL A 97 1.67 -8.09 9.37
CA VAL A 97 0.53 -7.28 9.79
C VAL A 97 0.28 -6.15 8.80
N ILE A 98 -0.98 -5.97 8.42
CA ILE A 98 -1.45 -4.87 7.57
C ILE A 98 -2.43 -4.02 8.38
N LEU A 99 -2.23 -2.71 8.35
CA LEU A 99 -3.11 -1.72 8.93
C LEU A 99 -3.71 -0.83 7.83
N THR A 100 -5.03 -0.63 7.86
CA THR A 100 -5.77 0.11 6.82
C THR A 100 -6.84 1.03 7.39
N ASP A 101 -7.32 1.97 6.59
CA ASP A 101 -8.54 2.71 6.89
C ASP A 101 -9.81 1.86 6.70
N ASN A 102 -10.97 2.45 7.03
CA ASN A 102 -12.27 1.79 6.90
C ASN A 102 -12.89 1.94 5.49
N GLY A 103 -12.08 2.06 4.44
CA GLY A 103 -12.48 2.16 3.04
C GLY A 103 -13.32 0.95 2.59
N GLN A 104 -14.23 1.17 1.64
CA GLN A 104 -15.11 0.11 1.13
C GLN A 104 -14.34 -0.97 0.36
N GLU A 105 -13.26 -0.56 -0.30
CA GLU A 105 -12.29 -1.42 -0.96
C GLU A 105 -11.50 -2.31 -0.01
N PHE A 106 -11.53 -2.06 1.30
CA PHE A 106 -10.86 -2.88 2.29
C PHE A 106 -11.83 -3.79 3.05
N SER A 107 -13.07 -3.90 2.56
CA SER A 107 -14.13 -4.70 3.21
C SER A 107 -14.01 -6.22 3.03
N GLY A 108 -12.94 -6.73 2.39
CA GLY A 108 -12.64 -8.15 2.23
C GLY A 108 -11.39 -8.63 2.97
N PRO A 109 -11.21 -8.34 4.28
CA PRO A 109 -9.97 -8.65 5.00
C PRO A 109 -9.69 -10.15 5.07
N LYS A 110 -10.72 -11.00 5.20
CA LYS A 110 -10.54 -12.46 5.28
C LYS A 110 -9.84 -13.01 4.03
N GLN A 111 -10.23 -12.54 2.84
CA GLN A 111 -9.63 -12.95 1.58
C GLN A 111 -8.21 -12.39 1.38
N ILE A 112 -7.84 -11.33 2.10
CA ILE A 112 -6.45 -10.84 2.15
C ILE A 112 -5.63 -11.72 3.11
N GLU A 113 -6.21 -12.10 4.25
CA GLU A 113 -5.54 -12.88 5.30
C GLU A 113 -5.33 -14.36 4.97
N GLU A 114 -6.24 -14.94 4.19
CA GLU A 114 -6.33 -16.38 3.93
C GLU A 114 -6.24 -16.67 2.42
N THR A 115 -5.47 -17.68 2.05
CA THR A 115 -5.45 -18.21 0.69
C THR A 115 -6.69 -19.07 0.41
N THR A 116 -6.95 -19.45 -0.84
CA THR A 116 -8.10 -20.29 -1.20
C THR A 116 -8.09 -21.68 -0.57
N ASP A 117 -6.90 -22.17 -0.23
CA ASP A 117 -6.58 -23.43 0.44
C ASP A 117 -6.54 -23.31 1.98
N GLY A 118 -6.90 -22.15 2.52
CA GLY A 118 -7.06 -21.94 3.96
C GLY A 118 -5.81 -21.55 4.73
N ILE A 119 -4.72 -21.22 4.03
CA ILE A 119 -3.45 -20.83 4.68
C ILE A 119 -3.54 -19.37 5.12
N ILE A 120 -3.33 -19.13 6.40
CA ILE A 120 -3.18 -17.77 6.94
C ILE A 120 -1.82 -17.20 6.52
N ARG A 121 -1.86 -16.14 5.71
CA ARG A 121 -0.70 -15.45 5.13
C ARG A 121 -0.44 -14.06 5.70
N THR A 122 -1.42 -13.42 6.35
CA THR A 122 -1.26 -12.11 6.99
C THR A 122 -2.37 -11.88 8.04
N LYS A 123 -2.31 -10.74 8.73
CA LYS A 123 -3.37 -10.22 9.62
C LYS A 123 -3.72 -8.81 9.19
N VAL A 124 -5.00 -8.51 9.05
CA VAL A 124 -5.49 -7.18 8.65
C VAL A 124 -6.22 -6.54 9.82
N PHE A 125 -5.85 -5.32 10.16
CA PHE A 125 -6.52 -4.50 11.16
C PHE A 125 -6.96 -3.16 10.58
N PHE A 126 -7.96 -2.56 11.21
CA PHE A 126 -8.52 -1.27 10.81
C PHE A 126 -8.14 -0.16 11.80
N CYS A 127 -7.66 0.97 11.29
CA CYS A 127 -7.43 2.17 12.08
C CYS A 127 -8.73 2.73 12.66
N GLU A 128 -8.60 3.46 13.77
CA GLU A 128 -9.63 4.41 14.18
C GLU A 128 -9.73 5.58 13.19
N PRO A 129 -10.94 6.11 12.98
CA PRO A 129 -11.09 7.42 12.35
C PRO A 129 -10.28 8.44 13.16
N MET A 130 -9.33 9.14 12.53
CA MET A 130 -8.52 10.22 13.12
C MET A 130 -7.33 9.82 14.01
N ALA A 131 -6.88 8.56 13.96
CA ALA A 131 -5.58 8.19 14.52
C ALA A 131 -4.43 9.07 13.97
N SER A 132 -3.74 9.81 14.82
CA SER A 132 -2.66 10.74 14.46
C SER A 132 -1.30 10.06 14.32
N TRP A 133 -1.01 9.00 15.09
CA TRP A 133 0.30 8.33 15.07
C TRP A 133 0.55 7.55 13.77
N SER A 134 -0.52 7.02 13.13
CA SER A 134 -0.43 6.25 11.88
C SER A 134 -0.08 7.10 10.67
N LYS A 135 -0.10 8.43 10.79
CA LYS A 135 -0.01 9.36 9.67
C LYS A 135 1.41 9.78 9.30
N GLY A 136 2.30 9.99 10.26
CA GLY A 136 3.55 10.73 10.00
C GLY A 136 4.48 10.13 8.93
N SER A 137 4.64 8.81 8.85
CA SER A 137 5.50 8.21 7.82
C SER A 137 4.81 8.01 6.47
N CYS A 138 3.50 7.73 6.48
CA CYS A 138 2.71 7.56 5.27
C CYS A 138 2.50 8.90 4.57
N GLU A 139 2.27 9.97 5.34
CA GLU A 139 2.05 11.34 4.84
C GLU A 139 3.22 11.85 3.99
N VAL A 140 4.46 11.66 4.43
CA VAL A 140 5.65 12.07 3.65
C VAL A 140 5.71 11.32 2.31
N ASN A 141 5.41 10.02 2.33
CA ASN A 141 5.42 9.20 1.13
C ASN A 141 4.32 9.59 0.15
N HIS A 142 3.11 9.82 0.66
CA HIS A 142 2.02 10.34 -0.15
C HIS A 142 2.30 11.76 -0.64
N GLU A 143 2.99 12.61 0.11
CA GLU A 143 3.41 13.92 -0.36
C GLU A 143 4.34 13.79 -1.59
N LEU A 144 5.38 12.95 -1.52
CA LEU A 144 6.28 12.69 -2.64
C LEU A 144 5.52 12.13 -3.86
N LEU A 145 4.60 11.19 -3.64
CA LEU A 145 3.73 10.66 -4.67
C LEU A 145 2.86 11.77 -5.28
N ARG A 146 2.31 12.69 -4.48
CA ARG A 146 1.49 13.81 -4.98
C ARG A 146 2.30 14.89 -5.71
N ARG A 147 3.62 14.94 -5.56
CA ARG A 147 4.48 15.77 -6.43
C ARG A 147 4.53 15.24 -7.86
N VAL A 148 4.47 13.91 -8.04
CA VAL A 148 4.43 13.26 -9.36
C VAL A 148 3.01 13.17 -9.91
N ILE A 149 2.03 12.80 -9.07
CA ILE A 149 0.60 12.71 -9.44
C ILE A 149 -0.24 13.70 -8.61
N PRO A 150 -0.36 14.96 -9.06
CA PRO A 150 -1.12 15.98 -8.34
C PRO A 150 -2.56 15.57 -8.09
N LYS A 151 -3.12 16.07 -6.98
CA LYS A 151 -4.53 15.87 -6.64
C LYS A 151 -5.43 16.36 -7.79
N HIS A 152 -6.55 15.67 -7.99
CA HIS A 152 -7.57 16.02 -8.98
C HIS A 152 -7.13 15.90 -10.45
N GLN A 153 -5.98 15.31 -10.74
CA GLN A 153 -5.57 14.96 -12.10
C GLN A 153 -5.87 13.49 -12.39
N SER A 154 -6.28 13.21 -13.63
CA SER A 154 -6.58 11.84 -14.06
C SER A 154 -5.29 11.02 -14.11
N ILE A 155 -5.32 9.84 -13.52
CA ILE A 155 -4.24 8.85 -13.59
C ILE A 155 -4.56 7.70 -14.56
N ASN A 156 -5.56 7.86 -15.43
CA ASN A 156 -5.97 6.82 -16.37
C ASN A 156 -4.90 6.48 -17.42
N HIS A 157 -3.95 7.40 -17.65
CA HIS A 157 -2.81 7.23 -18.54
C HIS A 157 -1.69 6.35 -17.94
N LEU A 158 -1.78 6.04 -16.64
CA LEU A 158 -0.86 5.13 -15.98
C LEU A 158 -1.24 3.68 -16.28
N ASP A 159 -0.20 2.87 -16.41
CA ASP A 159 -0.22 1.41 -16.33
C ASP A 159 0.68 0.98 -15.16
N GLN A 160 0.81 -0.33 -14.93
CA GLN A 160 1.61 -0.82 -13.83
C GLN A 160 3.11 -0.56 -14.04
N GLU A 161 3.61 -0.52 -15.27
CA GLU A 161 5.03 -0.26 -15.55
C GLU A 161 5.41 1.19 -15.22
N LYS A 162 4.62 2.17 -15.66
CA LYS A 162 4.80 3.59 -15.29
C LYS A 162 4.62 3.80 -13.79
N THR A 163 3.70 3.06 -13.17
CA THR A 163 3.50 3.11 -11.71
C THR A 163 4.73 2.59 -10.97
N ASN A 164 5.31 1.47 -11.42
CA ASN A 164 6.54 0.91 -10.87
C ASN A 164 7.74 1.84 -11.06
N LEU A 165 7.87 2.46 -12.24
CA LEU A 165 8.89 3.47 -12.52
C LEU A 165 8.77 4.64 -11.55
N MET A 166 7.57 5.21 -11.41
CA MET A 166 7.28 6.28 -10.45
C MET A 166 7.70 5.89 -9.02
N MET A 167 7.33 4.69 -8.57
CA MET A 167 7.70 4.24 -7.23
C MET A 167 9.20 4.00 -7.09
N SER A 168 9.89 3.57 -8.13
CA SER A 168 11.35 3.40 -8.16
C SER A 168 12.07 4.75 -7.95
N HIS A 169 11.61 5.83 -8.60
CA HIS A 169 12.12 7.18 -8.34
C HIS A 169 11.82 7.66 -6.90
N ILE A 170 10.59 7.47 -6.41
CA ILE A 170 10.20 7.88 -5.04
C ILE A 170 10.99 7.12 -3.97
N ASN A 171 11.23 5.83 -4.19
CA ASN A 171 11.96 4.97 -3.27
C ASN A 171 13.47 5.12 -3.36
N SER A 172 13.99 5.76 -4.41
CA SER A 172 15.41 6.12 -4.56
C SER A 172 15.72 7.55 -4.11
N TYR A 173 14.72 8.29 -3.63
CA TYR A 173 14.93 9.61 -3.03
C TYR A 173 15.45 9.50 -1.60
N LYS A 174 16.60 10.15 -1.33
CA LYS A 174 17.24 10.17 0.00
C LYS A 174 16.38 10.91 1.02
N ARG A 175 16.35 10.39 2.26
CA ARG A 175 15.53 10.95 3.33
C ARG A 175 16.36 11.20 4.57
N GLY A 176 16.28 12.42 5.11
CA GLY A 176 16.98 12.77 6.35
C GLY A 176 16.63 11.83 7.50
N LYS A 177 15.36 11.43 7.63
CA LYS A 177 14.89 10.47 8.65
C LYS A 177 15.50 9.07 8.55
N LEU A 178 16.08 8.71 7.40
CA LEU A 178 16.75 7.43 7.17
C LEU A 178 18.29 7.59 7.19
N GLY A 179 18.81 8.65 7.81
CA GLY A 179 20.25 8.92 7.83
C GLY A 179 20.83 9.14 6.44
N ASN A 180 20.09 9.84 5.57
CA ASN A 180 20.43 10.07 4.15
C ASN A 180 20.52 8.81 3.28
N ASN A 181 19.98 7.70 3.74
CA ASN A 181 19.70 6.54 2.89
C ASN A 181 18.36 6.70 2.17
N THR A 182 18.16 5.91 1.13
CA THR A 182 16.90 5.78 0.40
C THR A 182 16.08 4.61 0.96
N PRO A 183 14.74 4.63 0.85
CA PRO A 183 13.93 3.46 1.15
C PRO A 183 14.36 2.20 0.40
N TYR A 184 14.80 2.34 -0.85
CA TYR A 184 15.36 1.24 -1.64
C TYR A 184 16.54 0.58 -0.92
N GLU A 185 17.55 1.36 -0.53
CA GLU A 185 18.77 0.86 0.13
C GLU A 185 18.48 0.24 1.49
N ILE A 186 17.50 0.76 2.23
CA ILE A 186 17.09 0.17 3.52
C ILE A 186 16.37 -1.15 3.28
N PHE A 187 15.42 -1.20 2.34
CA PHE A 187 14.69 -2.42 2.02
C PHE A 187 15.63 -3.51 1.48
N GLU A 188 16.55 -3.16 0.58
CA GLU A 188 17.53 -4.09 0.03
C GLU A 188 18.37 -4.76 1.13
N ARG A 189 18.86 -3.98 2.11
CA ARG A 189 19.61 -4.53 3.25
C ARG A 189 18.79 -5.47 4.12
N MET A 190 17.50 -5.23 4.27
CA MET A 190 16.62 -6.03 5.14
C MET A 190 16.09 -7.30 4.46
N TYR A 191 15.76 -7.21 3.17
CA TYR A 191 14.96 -8.21 2.47
C TYR A 191 15.64 -8.76 1.21
N GLY A 192 16.64 -8.06 0.68
CA GLY A 192 17.40 -8.45 -0.51
C GLY A 192 16.84 -7.87 -1.81
N VAL A 193 17.75 -7.63 -2.76
CA VAL A 193 17.43 -7.07 -4.08
C VAL A 193 16.50 -7.98 -4.91
N SER A 194 16.57 -9.29 -4.71
CA SER A 194 15.70 -10.25 -5.42
C SER A 194 14.21 -9.99 -5.15
N ILE A 195 13.88 -9.53 -3.94
CA ILE A 195 12.50 -9.17 -3.57
C ILE A 195 12.09 -7.86 -4.22
N LEU A 196 12.97 -6.84 -4.23
CA LEU A 196 12.71 -5.59 -4.95
C LEU A 196 12.39 -5.85 -6.42
N ASN A 197 13.16 -6.73 -7.07
CA ASN A 197 12.94 -7.14 -8.45
C ASN A 197 11.57 -7.81 -8.64
N LYS A 198 11.17 -8.73 -7.75
CA LYS A 198 9.82 -9.35 -7.76
C LYS A 198 8.70 -8.33 -7.58
N LEU A 199 8.96 -7.26 -6.82
CA LEU A 199 8.02 -6.16 -6.56
C LEU A 199 8.02 -5.10 -7.68
N GLY A 200 8.91 -5.22 -8.68
CA GLY A 200 9.02 -4.29 -9.79
C GLY A 200 9.69 -2.96 -9.43
N ILE A 201 10.47 -2.92 -8.34
CA ILE A 201 11.18 -1.72 -7.91
C ILE A 201 12.65 -1.81 -8.31
N THR A 202 13.13 -0.80 -9.03
CA THR A 202 14.53 -0.67 -9.44
C THR A 202 15.22 0.48 -8.71
N PHE A 203 16.54 0.40 -8.62
CA PHE A 203 17.34 1.52 -8.11
C PHE A 203 17.43 2.60 -9.19
N ILE A 204 17.28 3.86 -8.77
CA ILE A 204 17.53 5.03 -9.61
C ILE A 204 18.67 5.83 -9.00
N SER A 205 19.67 6.18 -9.81
CA SER A 205 20.80 6.99 -9.33
C SER A 205 20.30 8.34 -8.81
N PRO A 206 20.90 8.92 -7.74
CA PRO A 206 20.42 10.17 -7.15
C PRO A 206 20.26 11.35 -8.13
N ASP A 207 21.11 11.43 -9.15
CA ASP A 207 21.07 12.45 -10.21
C ASP A 207 19.96 12.23 -11.25
N GLU A 208 19.42 11.01 -11.34
CA GLU A 208 18.33 10.62 -12.23
C GLU A 208 16.96 10.65 -11.54
N VAL A 209 16.89 10.91 -10.22
CA VAL A 209 15.63 10.93 -9.48
C VAL A 209 14.74 12.11 -9.94
N VAL A 210 13.57 11.79 -10.48
CA VAL A 210 12.56 12.77 -10.91
C VAL A 210 11.33 12.67 -10.02
N LEU A 211 10.96 13.77 -9.34
CA LEU A 211 9.79 13.84 -8.45
C LEU A 211 8.80 14.92 -8.90
N ARG A 212 8.47 14.93 -10.19
CA ARG A 212 7.55 15.90 -10.81
C ARG A 212 6.69 15.23 -11.88
N PRO A 213 5.60 15.86 -12.32
CA PRO A 213 4.63 15.19 -13.18
C PRO A 213 5.16 14.75 -14.55
N SER A 214 6.25 15.35 -15.04
CA SER A 214 6.87 14.95 -16.32
C SER A 214 7.36 13.50 -16.35
N LEU A 215 7.52 12.84 -15.19
CA LEU A 215 7.99 11.47 -15.12
C LEU A 215 7.03 10.46 -15.77
N VAL A 216 5.73 10.70 -15.67
CA VAL A 216 4.70 9.72 -16.05
C VAL A 216 3.69 10.24 -17.07
N LYS A 217 3.85 11.49 -17.51
CA LYS A 217 2.99 12.14 -18.52
C LYS A 217 3.29 11.67 -19.94
#